data_AF-A0A847N7Q7-F1
#
_entry.id   AF-A0A847N7Q7-F1
#
_cell.length_a   1.000
_cell.length_b   1.000
_cell.length_c   1.000
_cell.angle_alpha   90.00
_cell.angle_beta   90.00
_cell.angle_gamma   90.00
#
_symmetry.space_group_name_H-M   'P 1'
#
loop_
_entity.id
_entity.type
_entity.pdbx_description
1 polymer ?
#
loop_
_entity_poly.entity_id
_entity_poly.type
_entity_poly.pdbx_seq_one_letter_code
_entity_poly.pdbx_strand_id
1 'polypeptide(L)'
;RKESDGDYTQLAVLEKDATSYDDTSVEPGTTYYYRVKAGKDSLDPILKKIKTSYTEYSNELEVSTPSSPGIISSGTIIKDPSKGAILPGGITNPPIKFDPRDIKITLPETSDPGTDEESETTTEPDEAVPSGINPPEDLEAEAVSKSEIELSWEDTSEGESGFLLYRNYTGEWELAAALDADTTDYTDENLLPDTTYYYVLFAYKDETASTESNIAEVTTPSADEAPVEAAPQPPAAPEGLTAQAQNPTEVILTWLDKSDNEEGFLVYRTSSGEWELAATLGSGSVSYTDRTVQPNTKYYYVVYAYVGEIPSQESNMIEITTPNQAAAAAAVDFTGASSWALEELKKAVEYDLYTERVMSSYTQNITREEFCELVVKLHEKLKGVETTPAPINTFMDTTNENILKAYGAGIVNGTGKGTFSPYNPITRQDMCVMLYRAITSAVANVDTSIDGAAVFEDENLIGSWAIREVKFAVKNGIMKGSGSMIMPRENTSREQALLLIKRTYEMFSGMI
;
A
#
# COMPACT_ATOMS: atom_id res chain seq x y z
N ARG A 1 16.69 -15.94 1.40
CA ARG A 1 17.30 -17.23 1.75
C ARG A 1 16.69 -17.77 3.03
N LYS A 2 16.59 -19.10 3.18
CA LYS A 2 16.34 -19.78 4.45
C LYS A 2 17.23 -21.02 4.57
N GLU A 3 17.33 -21.57 5.77
CA GLU A 3 17.80 -22.95 6.03
C GLU A 3 16.59 -23.91 6.04
N SER A 4 16.80 -25.23 6.09
CA SER A 4 15.74 -26.24 5.90
C SER A 4 14.47 -26.02 6.74
N ASP A 5 14.60 -25.53 7.98
CA ASP A 5 13.47 -25.31 8.91
C ASP A 5 13.28 -23.82 9.29
N GLY A 6 13.83 -22.89 8.52
CA GLY A 6 13.85 -21.46 8.83
C GLY A 6 12.90 -20.59 8.00
N ASP A 7 12.66 -19.37 8.49
CA ASP A 7 11.97 -18.32 7.73
C ASP A 7 12.88 -17.69 6.68
N TYR A 8 12.26 -17.20 5.61
CA TYR A 8 12.97 -16.49 4.54
C TYR A 8 13.45 -15.11 4.99
N THR A 9 14.74 -14.87 4.85
CA THR A 9 15.39 -13.57 5.05
C THR A 9 15.76 -12.94 3.70
N GLN A 10 15.62 -11.61 3.60
CA GLN A 10 16.06 -10.85 2.44
C GLN A 10 17.58 -10.67 2.49
N LEU A 11 18.28 -11.01 1.41
CA LEU A 11 19.73 -10.88 1.30
C LEU A 11 20.15 -9.58 0.60
N ALA A 12 19.51 -9.27 -0.53
CA ALA A 12 19.85 -8.12 -1.36
C ALA A 12 18.64 -7.65 -2.18
N VAL A 13 18.71 -6.41 -2.63
CA VAL A 13 17.93 -5.90 -3.77
C VAL A 13 18.90 -5.88 -4.95
N LEU A 14 18.51 -6.50 -6.06
CA LEU A 14 19.34 -6.60 -7.26
C LEU A 14 19.02 -5.47 -8.22
N GLU A 15 20.01 -5.07 -9.02
CA GLU A 15 19.82 -4.09 -10.10
C GLU A 15 18.83 -4.60 -11.15
N LYS A 16 18.23 -3.66 -11.88
CA LYS A 16 17.41 -3.98 -13.05
C LYS A 16 18.23 -4.86 -14.00
N ASP A 17 17.63 -5.95 -14.47
CA ASP A 17 18.23 -6.93 -15.40
C ASP A 17 19.35 -7.82 -14.81
N ALA A 18 19.52 -7.84 -13.48
CA ALA A 18 20.43 -8.78 -12.82
C ALA A 18 20.03 -10.24 -13.10
N THR A 19 20.97 -11.02 -13.64
CA THR A 19 20.78 -12.44 -13.98
C THR A 19 21.47 -13.39 -13.01
N SER A 20 22.25 -12.87 -12.06
CA SER A 20 23.00 -13.65 -11.06
C SER A 20 23.19 -12.88 -9.76
N TYR A 21 23.47 -13.60 -8.67
CA TYR A 21 23.81 -13.04 -7.36
C TYR A 21 24.78 -13.99 -6.65
N ASP A 22 25.89 -13.44 -6.14
CA ASP A 22 26.90 -14.18 -5.40
C ASP A 22 26.64 -14.07 -3.88
N ASP A 23 26.12 -15.14 -3.27
CA ASP A 23 25.99 -15.22 -1.81
C ASP A 23 27.31 -15.67 -1.17
N THR A 24 28.09 -14.72 -0.67
CA THR A 24 29.37 -15.00 0.02
C THR A 24 29.20 -15.30 1.51
N SER A 25 27.97 -15.33 2.02
CA SER A 25 27.67 -15.49 3.46
C SER A 25 27.24 -16.90 3.84
N VAL A 26 27.45 -17.87 2.95
CA VAL A 26 27.09 -19.28 3.14
C VAL A 26 28.11 -20.01 4.02
N GLU A 27 27.63 -20.85 4.93
CA GLU A 27 28.48 -21.69 5.77
C GLU A 27 28.77 -23.05 5.09
N PRO A 28 29.96 -23.67 5.28
CA PRO A 28 30.27 -25.00 4.75
C PRO A 28 29.42 -26.11 5.35
N GLY A 29 28.97 -27.07 4.53
CA GLY A 29 28.15 -28.20 4.95
C GLY A 29 26.68 -27.86 5.26
N THR A 30 26.21 -26.70 4.83
CA THR A 30 24.85 -26.19 5.09
C THR A 30 24.04 -26.12 3.80
N THR A 31 22.77 -26.53 3.89
CA THR A 31 21.80 -26.44 2.79
C THR A 31 20.97 -25.18 2.94
N TYR A 32 20.92 -24.38 1.87
CA TYR A 32 20.18 -23.13 1.79
C TYR A 32 19.16 -23.16 0.66
N TYR A 33 18.06 -22.43 0.86
CA TYR A 33 16.99 -22.28 -0.11
C TYR A 33 16.84 -20.81 -0.52
N TYR A 34 16.78 -20.55 -1.82
CA TYR A 34 16.73 -19.21 -2.41
C TYR A 34 15.47 -19.03 -3.24
N ARG A 35 14.94 -17.81 -3.22
CA ARG A 35 13.84 -17.36 -4.10
C ARG A 35 14.04 -15.87 -4.40
N VAL A 36 13.59 -15.44 -5.56
CA VAL A 36 13.62 -14.04 -5.99
C VAL A 36 12.22 -13.59 -6.39
N LYS A 37 11.96 -12.29 -6.38
CA LYS A 37 10.74 -11.69 -6.94
C LYS A 37 11.11 -10.37 -7.59
N ALA A 38 10.46 -10.02 -8.68
CA ALA A 38 10.70 -8.74 -9.35
C ALA A 38 9.87 -7.64 -8.68
N GLY A 39 10.47 -6.47 -8.48
CA GLY A 39 9.78 -5.27 -8.05
C GLY A 39 9.60 -4.31 -9.24
N LYS A 40 8.41 -3.72 -9.37
CA LYS A 40 8.18 -2.59 -10.28
C LYS A 40 7.79 -1.38 -9.44
N ASP A 41 8.65 -0.38 -9.47
CA ASP A 41 8.34 0.94 -8.95
C ASP A 41 7.39 1.63 -9.93
N SER A 42 6.24 2.06 -9.43
CA SER A 42 5.36 3.00 -10.10
C SER A 42 5.26 4.27 -9.27
N LEU A 43 5.25 5.42 -9.94
CA LEU A 43 4.94 6.67 -9.28
C LEU A 43 3.42 6.74 -9.11
N ASP A 44 2.94 6.85 -7.87
CA ASP A 44 1.55 7.22 -7.65
C ASP A 44 1.35 8.63 -8.24
N PRO A 45 0.56 8.78 -9.32
CA PRO A 45 0.48 10.04 -10.06
C PRO A 45 -0.16 11.17 -9.24
N ILE A 46 -0.91 10.81 -8.19
CA ILE A 46 -1.65 11.75 -7.34
C ILE A 46 -0.79 12.11 -6.12
N LEU A 47 -0.25 11.12 -5.42
CA LEU A 47 0.56 11.34 -4.21
C LEU A 47 2.02 11.69 -4.51
N LYS A 48 2.47 11.48 -5.75
CA LYS A 48 3.87 11.61 -6.17
C LYS A 48 4.83 10.80 -5.30
N LYS A 49 4.35 9.66 -4.76
CA LYS A 49 5.12 8.70 -3.96
C LYS A 49 5.44 7.48 -4.83
N ILE A 50 6.63 6.91 -4.65
CA ILE A 50 7.00 5.64 -5.31
C ILE A 50 6.30 4.50 -4.58
N LYS A 51 5.52 3.71 -5.32
CA LYS A 51 4.91 2.47 -4.87
C LYS A 51 5.60 1.30 -5.57
N THR A 52 6.23 0.42 -4.81
CA THR A 52 6.83 -0.79 -5.35
C THR A 52 5.80 -1.93 -5.30
N SER A 53 5.33 -2.36 -6.46
CA SER A 53 4.61 -3.63 -6.59
C SER A 53 5.60 -4.77 -6.77
N TYR A 54 5.27 -5.96 -6.29
CA TYR A 54 6.13 -7.13 -6.46
C TYR A 54 5.37 -8.24 -7.16
N THR A 55 6.08 -9.02 -7.97
CA THR A 55 5.58 -10.30 -8.46
C THR A 55 5.46 -11.31 -7.32
N GLU A 56 4.80 -12.43 -7.59
CA GLU A 56 5.00 -13.65 -6.80
C GLU A 56 6.47 -14.08 -6.80
N TYR A 57 6.85 -14.85 -5.79
CA TYR A 57 8.19 -15.41 -5.72
C TYR A 57 8.43 -16.46 -6.80
N SER A 58 9.67 -16.54 -7.27
CA SER A 58 10.16 -17.63 -8.11
C SER A 58 10.01 -18.98 -7.41
N ASN A 59 10.20 -20.05 -8.19
CA ASN A 59 10.45 -21.37 -7.62
C ASN A 59 11.64 -21.33 -6.64
N GLU A 60 11.60 -22.19 -5.64
CA GLU A 60 12.62 -22.33 -4.61
C GLU A 60 13.83 -23.11 -5.17
N LEU A 61 15.02 -22.55 -5.02
CA LEU A 61 16.29 -23.15 -5.42
C LEU A 61 17.03 -23.68 -4.19
N GLU A 62 17.30 -24.97 -4.13
CA GLU A 62 18.07 -25.63 -3.08
C GLU A 62 19.56 -25.72 -3.44
N VAL A 63 20.44 -25.30 -2.52
CA VAL A 63 21.89 -25.31 -2.70
C VAL A 63 22.57 -25.82 -1.44
N SER A 64 23.39 -26.87 -1.55
CA SER A 64 24.18 -27.42 -0.43
C SER A 64 25.66 -27.06 -0.60
N THR A 65 26.27 -26.47 0.44
CA THR A 65 27.69 -26.13 0.43
C THR A 65 28.57 -27.33 0.80
N PRO A 66 29.79 -27.44 0.24
CA PRO A 66 30.70 -28.55 0.53
C PRO A 66 31.23 -28.53 1.97
N SER A 67 31.44 -29.71 2.55
CA SER A 67 31.73 -29.94 3.98
C SER A 67 33.23 -29.84 4.37
N SER A 68 34.11 -29.34 3.50
CA SER A 68 35.55 -29.16 3.82
C SER A 68 36.15 -27.92 3.16
N PRO A 69 37.03 -27.17 3.86
CA PRO A 69 37.72 -26.01 3.30
C PRO A 69 38.90 -26.46 2.43
N GLY A 70 38.60 -27.00 1.24
CA GLY A 70 39.60 -27.40 0.25
C GLY A 70 39.31 -26.73 -1.08
N ILE A 71 40.07 -25.68 -1.40
CA ILE A 71 40.08 -24.94 -2.68
C ILE A 71 38.70 -24.41 -3.10
N ILE A 72 38.39 -23.19 -2.67
CA ILE A 72 37.36 -22.36 -3.33
C ILE A 72 37.87 -21.93 -4.71
N SER A 73 37.71 -22.83 -5.68
CA SER A 73 37.43 -22.41 -7.04
C SER A 73 36.06 -21.74 -6.98
N SER A 74 35.99 -20.46 -7.34
CA SER A 74 34.76 -19.76 -7.68
C SER A 74 33.79 -20.72 -8.36
N GLY A 75 32.72 -21.10 -7.66
CA GLY A 75 31.68 -21.98 -8.17
C GLY A 75 30.81 -21.20 -9.14
N THR A 76 31.31 -20.97 -10.35
CA THR A 76 30.50 -20.51 -11.47
C THR A 76 29.40 -21.55 -11.69
N ILE A 77 28.14 -21.15 -11.48
CA ILE A 77 26.99 -21.95 -11.90
C ILE A 77 26.97 -21.91 -13.43
N ILE A 78 27.40 -23.01 -14.05
CA ILE A 78 27.22 -23.23 -15.49
C ILE A 78 25.74 -23.56 -15.68
N LYS A 79 25.02 -22.64 -16.32
CA LYS A 79 23.70 -22.88 -16.91
C LYS A 79 23.83 -24.06 -17.88
N ASP A 80 23.01 -25.11 -17.71
CA ASP A 80 22.76 -26.05 -18.81
C ASP A 80 22.18 -25.23 -19.97
N PRO A 81 22.88 -25.09 -21.12
CA PRO A 81 22.45 -24.22 -22.22
C PRO A 81 21.24 -24.75 -22.98
N SER A 82 20.73 -25.94 -22.66
CA SER A 82 19.69 -26.59 -23.48
C SER A 82 18.28 -25.99 -23.33
N LYS A 83 18.06 -24.97 -22.50
CA LYS A 83 16.81 -24.18 -22.49
C LYS A 83 17.05 -22.68 -22.20
N GLY A 84 16.92 -21.86 -23.23
CA GLY A 84 16.72 -20.41 -23.12
C GLY A 84 18.00 -19.58 -23.30
N ALA A 85 18.38 -19.34 -24.56
CA ALA A 85 19.32 -18.29 -24.94
C ALA A 85 18.56 -16.96 -25.12
N ILE A 86 19.18 -15.87 -24.65
CA ILE A 86 18.82 -14.49 -25.00
C ILE A 86 20.10 -13.90 -25.60
N LEU A 87 20.01 -13.36 -26.81
CA LEU A 87 21.10 -12.70 -27.53
C LEU A 87 21.14 -11.20 -27.16
N PRO A 88 22.31 -10.59 -26.95
CA PRO A 88 22.47 -9.15 -26.89
C PRO A 88 22.71 -8.56 -28.29
N GLY A 89 21.98 -7.48 -28.60
CA GLY A 89 22.04 -6.76 -29.87
C GLY A 89 23.15 -5.72 -30.01
N GLY A 90 23.34 -5.33 -31.28
CA GLY A 90 23.83 -4.03 -31.73
C GLY A 90 25.30 -3.98 -32.18
N ILE A 91 25.54 -3.84 -33.50
CA ILE A 91 26.34 -2.76 -34.14
C ILE A 91 25.85 -2.58 -35.61
N THR A 92 25.68 -1.33 -36.01
CA THR A 92 25.31 -0.81 -37.34
C THR A 92 26.50 -0.73 -38.31
N ASN A 93 26.29 -1.12 -39.59
CA ASN A 93 26.89 -0.50 -40.79
C ASN A 93 26.38 -1.16 -42.10
N PRO A 94 25.89 -0.41 -43.11
CA PRO A 94 25.79 -0.87 -44.50
C PRO A 94 26.95 -0.31 -45.36
N PRO A 95 27.16 -0.73 -46.63
CA PRO A 95 27.07 -2.07 -47.21
C PRO A 95 28.44 -2.50 -47.80
N ILE A 96 28.78 -3.78 -47.75
CA ILE A 96 29.82 -4.34 -48.63
C ILE A 96 29.16 -4.60 -49.98
N LYS A 97 29.66 -3.97 -51.06
CA LYS A 97 29.26 -4.31 -52.43
C LYS A 97 29.62 -5.78 -52.68
N PHE A 98 28.62 -6.63 -52.77
CA PHE A 98 28.72 -8.02 -53.22
C PHE A 98 27.98 -8.13 -54.55
N ASP A 99 28.60 -8.73 -55.58
CA ASP A 99 27.95 -9.03 -56.86
C ASP A 99 27.18 -10.35 -56.70
N PRO A 100 25.84 -10.39 -56.83
CA PRO A 100 25.03 -11.60 -56.65
C PRO A 100 25.41 -12.78 -57.56
N ARG A 101 26.21 -12.54 -58.62
CA ARG A 101 26.70 -13.57 -59.55
C ARG A 101 27.65 -14.61 -58.92
N ASP A 102 28.13 -14.40 -57.70
CA ASP A 102 29.03 -15.34 -57.01
C ASP A 102 28.29 -16.42 -56.19
N ILE A 103 26.95 -16.46 -56.22
CA ILE A 103 26.14 -17.50 -55.58
C ILE A 103 26.29 -18.82 -56.37
N LYS A 104 26.97 -19.81 -55.78
CA LYS A 104 26.91 -21.19 -56.25
C LYS A 104 25.59 -21.81 -55.81
N ILE A 105 24.61 -21.85 -56.72
CA ILE A 105 23.35 -22.57 -56.53
C ILE A 105 23.68 -24.05 -56.31
N THR A 106 23.31 -24.60 -55.15
CA THR A 106 23.35 -26.04 -54.89
C THR A 106 21.90 -26.49 -54.82
N LEU A 107 21.43 -27.17 -55.87
CA LEU A 107 20.05 -27.65 -55.96
C LEU A 107 19.80 -28.76 -54.94
N PRO A 108 18.59 -28.86 -54.36
CA PRO A 108 18.21 -29.99 -53.53
C PRO A 108 18.20 -31.29 -54.35
N GLU A 109 18.82 -32.36 -53.85
CA GLU A 109 18.86 -33.66 -54.53
C GLU A 109 17.44 -34.23 -54.69
N THR A 110 16.97 -34.36 -55.94
CA THR A 110 15.73 -35.06 -56.26
C THR A 110 16.00 -36.55 -56.38
N SER A 111 15.28 -37.36 -55.59
CA SER A 111 15.27 -38.80 -55.71
C SER A 111 14.27 -39.24 -56.78
N ASP A 112 14.75 -39.68 -57.94
CA ASP A 112 13.94 -40.32 -58.98
C ASP A 112 14.28 -41.81 -59.14
N PRO A 113 13.30 -42.70 -59.36
CA PRO A 113 13.47 -43.89 -60.17
C PRO A 113 12.55 -43.84 -61.41
N GLY A 114 13.16 -43.71 -62.58
CA GLY A 114 12.49 -43.60 -63.88
C GLY A 114 11.75 -44.85 -64.38
N THR A 115 11.06 -44.73 -65.51
CA THR A 115 11.38 -45.42 -66.80
C THR A 115 10.35 -45.14 -67.91
N ASP A 116 10.89 -44.66 -69.04
CA ASP A 116 10.60 -44.85 -70.49
C ASP A 116 9.17 -45.05 -71.06
N GLU A 117 8.84 -44.29 -72.13
CA GLU A 117 8.49 -44.81 -73.47
C GLU A 117 8.51 -43.73 -74.60
N GLU A 118 8.55 -44.21 -75.85
CA GLU A 118 9.12 -43.65 -77.10
C GLU A 118 8.32 -42.62 -77.95
N SER A 119 9.09 -41.82 -78.71
CA SER A 119 9.02 -41.48 -80.18
C SER A 119 7.81 -40.77 -80.83
N GLU A 120 8.03 -39.58 -81.43
CA GLU A 120 8.25 -39.37 -82.90
C GLU A 120 8.48 -37.89 -83.27
N THR A 121 9.20 -37.70 -84.37
CA THR A 121 9.81 -36.49 -84.96
C THR A 121 8.84 -35.52 -85.68
N THR A 122 9.14 -34.21 -85.70
CA THR A 122 9.18 -33.38 -86.94
C THR A 122 10.07 -32.13 -86.76
N THR A 123 10.75 -31.75 -87.84
CA THR A 123 11.71 -30.65 -87.98
C THR A 123 11.08 -29.42 -88.66
N GLU A 124 11.36 -28.21 -88.20
CA GLU A 124 11.83 -27.08 -89.04
C GLU A 124 12.39 -25.94 -88.15
N PRO A 125 13.31 -25.11 -88.67
CA PRO A 125 14.19 -24.25 -87.89
C PRO A 125 13.65 -22.83 -87.80
N ASP A 126 13.72 -22.18 -86.63
CA ASP A 126 13.88 -20.72 -86.63
C ASP A 126 14.46 -20.18 -85.32
N GLU A 127 15.34 -19.21 -85.51
CA GLU A 127 15.91 -18.23 -84.58
C GLU A 127 16.41 -18.67 -83.19
N ALA A 128 17.75 -18.57 -83.05
CA ALA A 128 18.44 -18.57 -81.76
C ALA A 128 18.04 -17.33 -80.95
N VAL A 129 17.08 -17.52 -80.04
CA VAL A 129 16.82 -16.66 -78.87
C VAL A 129 17.44 -17.39 -77.67
N PRO A 130 18.20 -16.75 -76.75
CA PRO A 130 18.76 -17.47 -75.62
C PRO A 130 17.62 -18.06 -74.78
N SER A 131 17.53 -19.40 -74.79
CA SER A 131 16.57 -20.17 -74.01
C SER A 131 16.97 -20.13 -72.53
N GLY A 132 16.56 -19.09 -71.84
CA GLY A 132 16.55 -19.00 -70.38
C GLY A 132 15.12 -18.83 -69.90
N ILE A 133 14.80 -19.43 -68.75
CA ILE A 133 13.54 -19.16 -68.04
C ILE A 133 13.57 -17.68 -67.64
N ASN A 134 12.49 -16.95 -67.90
CA ASN A 134 12.39 -15.55 -67.46
C ASN A 134 12.40 -15.51 -65.92
N PRO A 135 13.07 -14.52 -65.30
CA PRO A 135 12.99 -14.35 -63.86
C PRO A 135 11.60 -13.83 -63.45
N PRO A 136 11.13 -14.13 -62.23
CA PRO A 136 10.01 -13.41 -61.63
C PRO A 136 10.30 -11.92 -61.56
N GLU A 137 9.27 -11.09 -61.77
CA GLU A 137 9.35 -9.64 -61.68
C GLU A 137 8.52 -9.12 -60.50
N ASP A 138 8.68 -7.84 -60.17
CA ASP A 138 7.90 -7.14 -59.14
C ASP A 138 7.82 -7.87 -57.78
N LEU A 139 8.95 -8.44 -57.32
CA LEU A 139 9.04 -9.01 -55.97
C LEU A 139 8.86 -7.89 -54.93
N GLU A 140 7.77 -7.95 -54.19
CA GLU A 140 7.42 -7.08 -53.08
C GLU A 140 7.48 -7.85 -51.76
N ALA A 141 7.78 -7.15 -50.67
CA ALA A 141 7.79 -7.73 -49.33
C ALA A 141 7.20 -6.74 -48.32
N GLU A 142 6.23 -7.19 -47.54
CA GLU A 142 5.55 -6.42 -46.50
C GLU A 142 5.70 -7.11 -45.15
N ALA A 143 6.21 -6.40 -44.14
CA ALA A 143 6.27 -6.95 -42.79
C ALA A 143 4.88 -6.91 -42.14
N VAL A 144 4.28 -8.09 -41.97
CA VAL A 144 2.93 -8.24 -41.39
C VAL A 144 2.98 -8.35 -39.86
N SER A 145 4.10 -8.83 -39.30
CA SER A 145 4.35 -8.83 -37.87
C SER A 145 5.85 -8.76 -37.55
N LYS A 146 6.19 -8.69 -36.26
CA LYS A 146 7.59 -8.70 -35.78
C LYS A 146 8.38 -9.97 -36.11
N SER A 147 7.70 -11.01 -36.59
CA SER A 147 8.29 -12.31 -36.91
C SER A 147 7.80 -12.88 -38.25
N GLU A 148 7.08 -12.09 -39.05
CA GLU A 148 6.45 -12.56 -40.30
C GLU A 148 6.53 -11.47 -41.39
N ILE A 149 6.91 -11.88 -42.60
CA ILE A 149 6.93 -11.06 -43.81
C ILE A 149 6.13 -11.79 -44.89
N GLU A 150 5.19 -11.08 -45.52
CA GLU A 150 4.46 -11.56 -46.69
C GLU A 150 5.17 -11.06 -47.96
N LEU A 151 5.40 -11.97 -48.91
CA LEU A 151 6.02 -11.70 -50.20
C LEU A 151 5.03 -11.98 -51.32
N SER A 152 5.09 -11.16 -52.36
CA SER A 152 4.33 -11.34 -53.60
C SER A 152 5.20 -10.97 -54.81
N TRP A 153 4.94 -11.59 -55.96
CA TRP A 153 5.66 -11.32 -57.20
C TRP A 153 4.78 -11.57 -58.43
N GLU A 154 5.20 -11.02 -59.58
CA GLU A 154 4.64 -11.36 -60.87
C GLU A 154 5.43 -12.52 -61.49
N ASP A 155 4.74 -13.63 -61.75
CA ASP A 155 5.32 -14.75 -62.47
C ASP A 155 5.30 -14.49 -63.98
N THR A 156 6.49 -14.29 -64.55
CA THR A 156 6.72 -14.13 -65.99
C THR A 156 7.40 -15.35 -66.63
N SER A 157 7.58 -16.40 -65.84
CA SER A 157 8.23 -17.66 -66.21
C SER A 157 7.25 -18.50 -67.03
N GLU A 158 7.74 -19.21 -68.04
CA GLU A 158 6.92 -20.18 -68.78
C GLU A 158 7.48 -21.60 -68.60
N GLY A 159 6.74 -22.43 -67.85
CA GLY A 159 6.99 -23.87 -67.73
C GLY A 159 8.15 -24.22 -66.79
N GLU A 160 8.36 -23.41 -65.78
CA GLU A 160 9.18 -23.65 -64.60
C GLU A 160 8.68 -24.86 -63.80
N SER A 161 9.59 -25.47 -63.05
CA SER A 161 9.29 -26.51 -62.06
C SER A 161 8.96 -25.91 -60.69
N GLY A 162 9.33 -24.65 -60.47
CA GLY A 162 9.10 -23.94 -59.21
C GLY A 162 10.00 -22.72 -59.05
N PHE A 163 10.02 -22.19 -57.82
CA PHE A 163 10.83 -21.04 -57.46
C PHE A 163 11.74 -21.32 -56.26
N LEU A 164 12.92 -20.69 -56.24
CA LEU A 164 13.84 -20.70 -55.11
C LEU A 164 13.89 -19.30 -54.50
N LEU A 165 13.33 -19.15 -53.30
CA LEU A 165 13.36 -17.91 -52.54
C LEU A 165 14.58 -17.92 -51.63
N TYR A 166 15.46 -16.95 -51.83
CA TYR A 166 16.62 -16.71 -50.96
C TYR A 166 16.40 -15.49 -50.09
N ARG A 167 16.92 -15.56 -48.87
CA ARG A 167 16.85 -14.50 -47.86
C ARG A 167 18.24 -14.17 -47.31
N ASN A 168 18.46 -12.91 -46.95
CA ASN A 168 19.67 -12.46 -46.28
C ASN A 168 19.33 -11.40 -45.23
N TYR A 169 19.90 -11.52 -44.03
CA TYR A 169 19.84 -10.51 -42.96
C TYR A 169 21.15 -10.37 -42.17
N THR A 170 22.12 -11.25 -42.42
CA THR A 170 23.42 -11.32 -41.72
C THR A 170 24.61 -11.01 -42.62
N GLY A 171 24.38 -10.78 -43.91
CA GLY A 171 25.39 -10.60 -44.95
C GLY A 171 25.61 -11.83 -45.83
N GLU A 172 25.02 -12.98 -45.52
CA GLU A 172 25.05 -14.20 -46.34
C GLU A 172 23.64 -14.61 -46.79
N TRP A 173 23.50 -15.10 -48.03
CA TRP A 173 22.22 -15.57 -48.58
C TRP A 173 21.98 -17.03 -48.21
N GLU A 174 20.76 -17.34 -47.74
CA GLU A 174 20.28 -18.69 -47.43
C GLU A 174 18.99 -19.00 -48.20
N LEU A 175 18.74 -20.27 -48.49
CA LEU A 175 17.47 -20.71 -49.09
C LEU A 175 16.37 -20.66 -48.03
N ALA A 176 15.43 -19.73 -48.19
CA ALA A 176 14.27 -19.59 -47.30
C ALA A 176 13.18 -20.60 -47.65
N ALA A 177 12.90 -20.77 -48.95
CA ALA A 177 11.90 -21.71 -49.44
C ALA A 177 12.18 -22.20 -50.86
N ALA A 178 11.76 -23.43 -51.16
CA ALA A 178 11.54 -23.91 -52.50
C ALA A 178 10.03 -24.04 -52.71
N LEU A 179 9.51 -23.36 -53.73
CA LEU A 179 8.09 -23.18 -53.99
C LEU A 179 7.70 -23.93 -55.26
N ASP A 180 6.46 -24.38 -55.33
CA ASP A 180 5.93 -25.06 -56.51
C ASP A 180 5.77 -24.07 -57.69
N ALA A 181 5.67 -24.61 -58.91
CA ALA A 181 5.37 -23.83 -60.12
C ALA A 181 4.06 -23.00 -59.97
N ASP A 182 3.95 -21.92 -60.72
CA ASP A 182 2.82 -20.96 -60.70
C ASP A 182 2.54 -20.27 -59.33
N THR A 183 3.40 -20.45 -58.31
CA THR A 183 3.25 -19.75 -57.02
C THR A 183 3.58 -18.27 -57.18
N THR A 184 2.75 -17.37 -56.64
CA THR A 184 2.92 -15.91 -56.74
C THR A 184 2.99 -15.19 -55.40
N ASP A 185 2.93 -15.93 -54.28
CA ASP A 185 3.03 -15.40 -52.93
C ASP A 185 3.69 -16.39 -51.96
N TYR A 186 4.27 -15.87 -50.87
CA TYR A 186 4.83 -16.67 -49.79
C TYR A 186 4.87 -15.87 -48.49
N THR A 187 4.55 -16.52 -47.36
CA THR A 187 4.76 -15.94 -46.02
C THR A 187 5.99 -16.56 -45.37
N ASP A 188 6.98 -15.72 -45.06
CA ASP A 188 8.18 -16.11 -44.33
C ASP A 188 7.98 -15.84 -42.82
N GLU A 189 8.02 -16.92 -42.02
CA GLU A 189 7.73 -16.90 -40.59
C GLU A 189 9.00 -17.07 -39.73
N ASN A 190 8.87 -16.91 -38.41
CA ASN A 190 9.94 -17.11 -37.42
C ASN A 190 11.12 -16.13 -37.56
N LEU A 191 10.85 -14.92 -38.02
CA LEU A 191 11.84 -13.86 -38.20
C LEU A 191 12.21 -13.16 -36.89
N LEU A 192 13.37 -12.50 -36.89
CA LEU A 192 13.81 -11.66 -35.79
C LEU A 192 13.12 -10.28 -35.88
N PRO A 193 12.73 -9.67 -34.75
CA PRO A 193 12.21 -8.30 -34.71
C PRO A 193 13.31 -7.28 -35.00
N ASP A 194 12.94 -6.06 -35.42
CA ASP A 194 13.86 -4.95 -35.72
C ASP A 194 15.03 -5.37 -36.64
N THR A 195 14.74 -6.22 -37.62
CA THR A 195 15.76 -6.84 -38.48
C THR A 195 15.40 -6.60 -39.93
N THR A 196 16.33 -6.01 -40.68
CA THR A 196 16.22 -5.81 -42.13
C THR A 196 16.53 -7.11 -42.86
N TYR A 197 15.58 -7.59 -43.63
CA TYR A 197 15.68 -8.74 -44.51
C TYR A 197 15.71 -8.30 -45.97
N TYR A 198 16.52 -9.00 -46.75
CA TYR A 198 16.60 -8.88 -48.21
C TYR A 198 16.15 -10.20 -48.82
N TYR A 199 15.32 -10.14 -49.84
CA TYR A 199 14.80 -11.30 -50.56
C TYR A 199 15.11 -11.22 -52.05
N VAL A 200 15.37 -12.37 -52.64
CA VAL A 200 15.54 -12.53 -54.09
C VAL A 200 14.96 -13.88 -54.52
N LEU A 201 14.33 -13.91 -55.68
CA LEU A 201 13.62 -15.06 -56.20
C LEU A 201 14.22 -15.50 -57.54
N PHE A 202 14.26 -16.82 -57.76
CA PHE A 202 14.67 -17.43 -59.03
C PHE A 202 13.60 -18.43 -59.46
N ALA A 203 13.20 -18.40 -60.72
CA ALA A 203 12.46 -19.51 -61.32
C ALA A 203 13.46 -20.61 -61.72
N TYR A 204 13.08 -21.88 -61.60
CA TYR A 204 13.93 -22.99 -62.05
C TYR A 204 13.15 -24.05 -62.81
N LYS A 205 13.81 -24.72 -63.73
CA LYS A 205 13.31 -25.87 -64.47
C LYS A 205 14.44 -26.88 -64.58
N ASP A 206 14.17 -28.10 -64.13
CA ASP A 206 15.18 -29.15 -64.06
C ASP A 206 16.45 -28.65 -63.32
N GLU A 207 17.62 -28.68 -63.98
CA GLU A 207 18.90 -28.22 -63.42
C GLU A 207 19.25 -26.75 -63.76
N THR A 208 18.33 -26.00 -64.36
CA THR A 208 18.57 -24.61 -64.82
C THR A 208 17.72 -23.62 -64.04
N ALA A 209 18.33 -22.54 -63.55
CA ALA A 209 17.62 -21.41 -62.93
C ALA A 209 17.62 -20.18 -63.86
N SER A 210 16.63 -19.31 -63.67
CA SER A 210 16.61 -17.97 -64.26
C SER A 210 17.75 -17.10 -63.70
N THR A 211 17.88 -15.89 -64.22
CA THR A 211 18.55 -14.82 -63.46
C THR A 211 17.75 -14.47 -62.21
N GLU A 212 18.32 -13.65 -61.33
CA GLU A 212 17.62 -13.11 -60.17
C GLU A 212 16.45 -12.19 -60.53
N SER A 213 15.42 -12.17 -59.69
CA SER A 213 14.41 -11.10 -59.63
C SER A 213 15.04 -9.77 -59.16
N ASN A 214 14.23 -8.72 -59.04
CA ASN A 214 14.62 -7.58 -58.19
C ASN A 214 14.80 -8.04 -56.73
N ILE A 215 15.59 -7.28 -55.97
CA ILE A 215 15.76 -7.49 -54.53
C ILE A 215 14.67 -6.73 -53.79
N ALA A 216 13.90 -7.42 -52.95
CA ALA A 216 12.98 -6.79 -52.01
C ALA A 216 13.68 -6.57 -50.66
N GLU A 217 13.57 -5.36 -50.10
CA GLU A 217 14.12 -4.98 -48.81
C GLU A 217 13.00 -4.58 -47.87
N VAL A 218 12.97 -5.18 -46.67
CA VAL A 218 11.93 -4.93 -45.67
C VAL A 218 12.50 -5.11 -44.28
N THR A 219 12.04 -4.30 -43.31
CA THR A 219 12.47 -4.42 -41.91
C THR A 219 11.29 -4.83 -41.06
N THR A 220 11.44 -5.92 -40.29
CA THR A 220 10.41 -6.33 -39.33
C THR A 220 10.24 -5.28 -38.24
N PRO A 221 9.01 -5.01 -37.77
CA PRO A 221 8.79 -4.12 -36.65
C PRO A 221 9.59 -4.52 -35.42
N SER A 222 9.95 -3.54 -34.59
CA SER A 222 10.60 -3.80 -33.31
C SER A 222 9.69 -4.59 -32.37
N ALA A 223 10.28 -5.41 -31.50
CA ALA A 223 9.54 -6.17 -30.48
C ALA A 223 8.78 -5.26 -29.50
N ASP A 224 9.20 -3.99 -29.40
CA ASP A 224 8.64 -2.98 -28.50
C ASP A 224 7.53 -2.12 -29.16
N GLU A 225 7.15 -2.40 -30.41
CA GLU A 225 6.08 -1.68 -31.10
C GLU A 225 4.87 -2.60 -31.37
N ALA A 226 4.04 -2.76 -30.34
CA ALA A 226 2.63 -3.08 -30.56
C ALA A 226 1.96 -1.92 -31.31
N PRO A 227 0.92 -2.17 -32.14
CA PRO A 227 0.22 -1.11 -32.86
C PRO A 227 -0.26 -0.06 -31.84
N VAL A 228 0.03 1.21 -32.14
CA VAL A 228 -0.27 2.34 -31.25
C VAL A 228 -1.79 2.48 -31.17
N GLU A 229 -2.44 1.77 -30.25
CA GLU A 229 -3.68 2.27 -29.66
C GLU A 229 -3.36 3.69 -29.18
N ALA A 230 -4.12 4.67 -29.67
CA ALA A 230 -3.96 6.05 -29.25
C ALA A 230 -3.92 6.08 -27.72
N ALA A 231 -2.85 6.64 -27.15
CA ALA A 231 -2.62 6.61 -25.71
C ALA A 231 -3.91 6.99 -24.96
N PRO A 232 -4.37 6.18 -23.98
CA PRO A 232 -5.66 6.37 -23.34
C PRO A 232 -5.74 7.80 -22.79
N GLN A 233 -6.74 8.55 -23.24
CA GLN A 233 -6.95 9.93 -22.78
C GLN A 233 -7.37 9.92 -21.31
N PRO A 234 -6.89 10.87 -20.48
CA PRO A 234 -7.34 10.95 -19.09
C PRO A 234 -8.87 11.13 -19.05
N PRO A 235 -9.58 10.43 -18.15
CA PRO A 235 -11.03 10.57 -18.06
C PRO A 235 -11.45 11.99 -17.68
N ALA A 236 -12.71 12.34 -17.93
CA ALA A 236 -13.27 13.56 -17.38
C ALA A 236 -13.30 13.52 -15.83
N ALA A 237 -13.05 14.65 -15.18
CA ALA A 237 -13.10 14.72 -13.73
C ALA A 237 -14.54 14.55 -13.21
N PRO A 238 -14.76 13.80 -12.11
CA PRO A 238 -16.04 13.79 -11.43
C PRO A 238 -16.39 15.20 -10.92
N GLU A 239 -17.68 15.56 -10.96
CA GLU A 239 -18.14 16.89 -10.53
C GLU A 239 -19.15 16.80 -9.37
N GLY A 240 -19.32 17.89 -8.63
CA GLY A 240 -20.39 18.00 -7.62
C GLY A 240 -20.22 17.04 -6.45
N LEU A 241 -18.97 16.75 -6.04
CA LEU A 241 -18.67 15.95 -4.86
C LEU A 241 -19.31 16.61 -3.63
N THR A 242 -20.14 15.84 -2.91
CA THR A 242 -20.73 16.21 -1.63
C THR A 242 -20.46 15.14 -0.59
N ALA A 243 -20.47 15.54 0.69
CA ALA A 243 -20.24 14.66 1.83
C ALA A 243 -21.34 14.85 2.89
N GLN A 244 -21.77 13.74 3.50
CA GLN A 244 -22.69 13.73 4.63
C GLN A 244 -22.15 12.80 5.72
N ALA A 245 -21.89 13.34 6.91
CA ALA A 245 -21.55 12.51 8.06
C ALA A 245 -22.83 11.93 8.69
N GLN A 246 -23.07 10.63 8.49
CA GLN A 246 -24.27 9.95 8.98
C GLN A 246 -24.19 9.68 10.48
N ASN A 247 -22.99 9.33 10.97
CA ASN A 247 -22.69 9.07 12.37
C ASN A 247 -21.19 9.34 12.63
N PRO A 248 -20.69 9.24 13.88
CA PRO A 248 -19.30 9.55 14.21
C PRO A 248 -18.24 8.73 13.47
N THR A 249 -18.61 7.60 12.88
CA THR A 249 -17.70 6.65 12.23
C THR A 249 -18.07 6.38 10.76
N GLU A 250 -18.94 7.21 10.15
CA GLU A 250 -19.42 6.99 8.79
C GLU A 250 -19.70 8.29 8.04
N VAL A 251 -19.02 8.46 6.90
CA VAL A 251 -19.24 9.55 5.94
C VAL A 251 -19.70 8.96 4.61
N ILE A 252 -20.80 9.49 4.06
CA ILE A 252 -21.28 9.15 2.72
C ILE A 252 -20.85 10.27 1.76
N LEU A 253 -20.15 9.89 0.69
CA LEU A 253 -19.78 10.73 -0.43
C LEU A 253 -20.69 10.43 -1.62
N THR A 254 -21.08 11.46 -2.36
CA THR A 254 -21.76 11.33 -3.66
C THR A 254 -21.21 12.34 -4.65
N TRP A 255 -21.12 11.97 -5.92
CA TRP A 255 -20.63 12.83 -7.00
C TRP A 255 -21.37 12.51 -8.31
N LEU A 256 -21.17 13.36 -9.31
CA LEU A 256 -21.64 13.16 -10.67
C LEU A 256 -20.51 12.58 -11.51
N ASP A 257 -20.77 11.42 -12.10
CA ASP A 257 -19.94 10.84 -13.14
C ASP A 257 -20.07 11.64 -14.44
N LYS A 258 -18.93 11.99 -15.02
CA LYS A 258 -18.78 12.77 -16.25
C LYS A 258 -17.92 12.07 -17.29
N SER A 259 -17.30 10.95 -16.93
CA SER A 259 -16.45 10.18 -17.82
C SER A 259 -17.26 9.10 -18.53
N ASP A 260 -16.80 8.71 -19.71
CA ASP A 260 -17.35 7.61 -20.51
C ASP A 260 -16.29 6.55 -20.84
N ASN A 261 -15.04 6.81 -20.43
CA ASN A 261 -13.85 6.01 -20.70
C ASN A 261 -13.14 5.57 -19.41
N GLU A 262 -13.74 5.74 -18.24
CA GLU A 262 -13.14 5.34 -16.96
C GLU A 262 -13.32 3.84 -16.69
N GLU A 263 -12.29 3.23 -16.12
CA GLU A 263 -12.38 1.89 -15.55
C GLU A 263 -12.90 1.94 -14.09
N GLY A 264 -12.81 3.11 -13.46
CA GLY A 264 -13.26 3.31 -12.10
C GLY A 264 -12.92 4.67 -11.50
N PHE A 265 -13.06 4.74 -10.17
CA PHE A 265 -12.83 5.96 -9.39
C PHE A 265 -11.89 5.72 -8.22
N LEU A 266 -11.05 6.71 -7.93
CA LEU A 266 -10.18 6.76 -6.76
C LEU A 266 -10.68 7.83 -5.80
N VAL A 267 -10.98 7.43 -4.56
CA VAL A 267 -11.36 8.35 -3.49
C VAL A 267 -10.15 8.59 -2.62
N TYR A 268 -9.68 9.84 -2.56
CA TYR A 268 -8.61 10.25 -1.67
C TYR A 268 -9.16 11.06 -0.50
N ARG A 269 -8.51 10.91 0.66
CA ARG A 269 -8.86 11.59 1.89
C ARG A 269 -7.63 12.13 2.59
N THR A 270 -7.78 13.20 3.37
CA THR A 270 -6.80 13.59 4.40
C THR A 270 -7.45 14.20 5.64
N SER A 271 -6.82 14.02 6.81
CA SER A 271 -7.17 14.71 8.06
C SER A 271 -6.04 15.59 8.62
N SER A 272 -4.80 15.35 8.19
CA SER A 272 -3.58 16.01 8.66
C SER A 272 -2.84 16.80 7.57
N GLY A 273 -3.33 16.77 6.33
CA GLY A 273 -2.68 17.33 5.15
C GLY A 273 -1.90 16.30 4.33
N GLU A 274 -1.65 15.10 4.85
CA GLU A 274 -1.14 13.97 4.06
C GLU A 274 -2.30 13.20 3.43
N TRP A 275 -2.33 13.12 2.10
CA TRP A 275 -3.39 12.40 1.36
C TRP A 275 -3.14 10.89 1.35
N GLU A 276 -4.23 10.14 1.52
CA GLU A 276 -4.27 8.68 1.45
C GLU A 276 -5.41 8.21 0.56
N LEU A 277 -5.25 7.02 -0.05
CA LEU A 277 -6.30 6.38 -0.84
C LEU A 277 -7.31 5.71 0.10
N ALA A 278 -8.53 6.24 0.14
CA ALA A 278 -9.62 5.70 0.94
C ALA A 278 -10.33 4.52 0.24
N ALA A 279 -10.48 4.59 -1.09
CA ALA A 279 -11.09 3.52 -1.88
C ALA A 279 -10.74 3.57 -3.37
N THR A 280 -10.77 2.39 -4.00
CA THR A 280 -10.85 2.20 -5.44
C THR A 280 -12.20 1.57 -5.77
N LEU A 281 -12.95 2.19 -6.68
CA LEU A 281 -14.31 1.82 -7.05
C LEU A 281 -14.36 1.46 -8.53
N GLY A 282 -15.29 0.62 -8.95
CA GLY A 282 -15.49 0.28 -10.36
C GLY A 282 -16.15 1.40 -11.16
N SER A 283 -16.15 1.25 -12.50
CA SER A 283 -16.79 2.15 -13.47
C SER A 283 -18.25 2.49 -13.12
N GLY A 284 -18.70 3.70 -13.44
CA GLY A 284 -20.06 4.17 -13.15
C GLY A 284 -20.40 4.36 -11.66
N SER A 285 -19.42 4.28 -10.75
CA SER A 285 -19.67 4.53 -9.33
C SER A 285 -19.91 6.01 -9.06
N VAL A 286 -21.02 6.33 -8.39
CA VAL A 286 -21.43 7.72 -8.05
C VAL A 286 -21.53 7.98 -6.55
N SER A 287 -21.15 7.00 -5.72
CA SER A 287 -21.17 7.12 -4.27
C SER A 287 -20.15 6.21 -3.58
N TYR A 288 -19.75 6.61 -2.37
CA TYR A 288 -18.88 5.82 -1.50
C TYR A 288 -19.22 6.08 -0.04
N THR A 289 -19.15 5.05 0.79
CA THR A 289 -19.32 5.16 2.24
C THR A 289 -18.00 4.85 2.94
N ASP A 290 -17.40 5.88 3.49
CA ASP A 290 -16.18 5.79 4.29
C ASP A 290 -16.52 5.43 5.73
N ARG A 291 -16.23 4.19 6.12
CA ARG A 291 -16.43 3.67 7.49
C ARG A 291 -15.15 3.64 8.32
N THR A 292 -14.07 4.23 7.82
CA THR A 292 -12.76 4.24 8.48
C THR A 292 -12.47 5.57 9.19
N VAL A 293 -13.38 6.53 9.05
CA VAL A 293 -13.30 7.85 9.69
C VAL A 293 -13.39 7.74 11.21
N GLN A 294 -12.67 8.62 11.88
CA GLN A 294 -12.69 8.75 13.33
C GLN A 294 -13.71 9.79 13.78
N PRO A 295 -14.28 9.64 14.98
CA PRO A 295 -15.15 10.66 15.59
C PRO A 295 -14.47 12.02 15.77
N ASN A 296 -15.27 13.10 15.76
CA ASN A 296 -14.82 14.47 16.00
C ASN A 296 -13.57 14.86 15.17
N THR A 297 -13.46 14.33 13.95
CA THR A 297 -12.28 14.50 13.11
C THR A 297 -12.68 15.19 11.82
N LYS A 298 -11.93 16.22 11.46
CA LYS A 298 -12.09 16.93 10.20
C LYS A 298 -11.39 16.16 9.09
N TYR A 299 -12.09 15.99 7.98
CA TYR A 299 -11.60 15.33 6.77
C TYR A 299 -11.83 16.19 5.54
N TYR A 300 -10.91 16.06 4.58
CA TYR A 300 -11.02 16.57 3.22
C TYR A 300 -11.08 15.39 2.26
N TYR A 301 -11.92 15.48 1.23
CA TYR A 301 -12.05 14.46 0.20
C TYR A 301 -11.96 15.07 -1.20
N VAL A 302 -11.36 14.30 -2.12
CA VAL A 302 -11.42 14.50 -3.57
C VAL A 302 -11.62 13.13 -4.24
N VAL A 303 -12.24 13.14 -5.42
CA VAL A 303 -12.45 11.94 -6.24
C VAL A 303 -11.84 12.15 -7.62
N TYR A 304 -11.18 11.12 -8.12
CA TYR A 304 -10.64 11.05 -9.47
C TYR A 304 -11.33 9.91 -10.20
N ALA A 305 -11.56 10.06 -11.51
CA ALA A 305 -11.81 8.93 -12.41
C ALA A 305 -10.46 8.42 -12.93
N TYR A 306 -10.34 7.16 -13.33
CA TYR A 306 -9.09 6.62 -13.88
C TYR A 306 -9.30 5.62 -15.01
N VAL A 307 -8.30 5.52 -15.89
CA VAL A 307 -8.14 4.47 -16.89
C VAL A 307 -6.69 3.96 -16.82
N GLY A 308 -6.48 2.67 -16.54
CA GLY A 308 -5.16 2.15 -16.24
C GLY A 308 -4.47 2.88 -15.09
N GLU A 309 -3.29 3.47 -15.34
CA GLU A 309 -2.54 4.29 -14.37
C GLU A 309 -2.78 5.81 -14.55
N ILE A 310 -3.73 6.21 -15.41
CA ILE A 310 -3.96 7.61 -15.78
C ILE A 310 -5.20 8.14 -15.03
N PRO A 311 -5.04 9.01 -14.03
CA PRO A 311 -6.16 9.67 -13.38
C PRO A 311 -6.66 10.88 -14.19
N SER A 312 -7.91 11.27 -13.95
CA SER A 312 -8.46 12.56 -14.36
C SER A 312 -7.90 13.72 -13.52
N GLN A 313 -8.38 14.94 -13.74
CA GLN A 313 -8.20 16.01 -12.76
C GLN A 313 -9.03 15.71 -11.49
N GLU A 314 -8.70 16.35 -10.37
CA GLU A 314 -9.48 16.20 -9.15
C GLU A 314 -10.90 16.78 -9.31
N SER A 315 -11.87 16.14 -8.66
CA SER A 315 -13.15 16.77 -8.39
C SER A 315 -12.99 18.04 -7.55
N ASN A 316 -14.08 18.76 -7.31
CA ASN A 316 -14.09 19.75 -6.23
C ASN A 316 -13.72 19.07 -4.89
N MET A 317 -12.91 19.76 -4.07
CA MET A 317 -12.58 19.31 -2.72
C MET A 317 -13.74 19.64 -1.76
N ILE A 318 -14.09 18.69 -0.90
CA ILE A 318 -15.11 18.88 0.14
C ILE A 318 -14.49 18.74 1.54
N GLU A 319 -14.88 19.63 2.46
CA GLU A 319 -14.56 19.56 3.89
C GLU A 319 -15.75 19.02 4.67
N ILE A 320 -15.51 18.07 5.57
CA ILE A 320 -16.53 17.53 6.48
C ILE A 320 -15.90 17.26 7.85
N THR A 321 -16.65 17.47 8.93
CA THR A 321 -16.24 17.07 10.28
C THR A 321 -17.21 16.01 10.79
N THR A 322 -16.70 14.84 11.16
CA THR A 322 -17.54 13.79 11.75
C THR A 322 -18.09 14.27 13.10
N PRO A 323 -19.34 13.93 13.44
CA PRO A 323 -19.88 14.20 14.77
C PRO A 323 -18.99 13.59 15.85
N ASN A 324 -19.03 14.17 17.04
CA ASN A 324 -18.38 13.55 18.18
C ASN A 324 -19.06 12.22 18.50
N GLN A 325 -18.27 11.20 18.81
CA GLN A 325 -18.80 9.95 19.33
C GLN A 325 -19.13 10.21 20.77
N ALA A 326 -20.44 10.34 21.05
CA ALA A 326 -20.91 10.17 22.41
C ALA A 326 -20.28 8.87 22.91
N ALA A 327 -19.54 8.93 24.02
CA ALA A 327 -18.99 7.74 24.64
C ALA A 327 -20.13 6.73 24.71
N ALA A 328 -20.02 5.65 23.95
CA ALA A 328 -20.91 4.53 24.13
C ALA A 328 -20.64 4.12 25.56
N ALA A 329 -21.55 4.43 26.47
CA ALA A 329 -21.50 3.90 27.81
C ALA A 329 -21.58 2.39 27.63
N ALA A 330 -20.42 1.73 27.56
CA ALA A 330 -20.32 0.32 27.91
C ALA A 330 -21.13 0.21 29.19
N ALA A 331 -22.17 -0.63 29.20
CA ALA A 331 -23.11 -0.68 30.31
C ALA A 331 -22.30 -0.85 31.59
N VAL A 332 -22.20 0.23 32.37
CA VAL A 332 -21.30 0.25 33.52
C VAL A 332 -21.87 -0.75 34.52
N ASP A 333 -21.06 -1.76 34.86
CA ASP A 333 -21.51 -2.81 35.77
C ASP A 333 -21.48 -2.30 37.21
N PHE A 334 -22.65 -2.06 37.78
CA PHE A 334 -22.80 -1.64 39.19
C PHE A 334 -22.87 -2.82 40.16
N THR A 335 -22.58 -4.05 39.72
CA THR A 335 -22.56 -5.23 40.59
C THR A 335 -21.58 -5.02 41.75
N GLY A 336 -22.09 -5.22 42.97
CA GLY A 336 -21.32 -5.03 44.22
C GLY A 336 -21.34 -3.60 44.78
N ALA A 337 -22.03 -2.65 44.13
CA ALA A 337 -22.27 -1.33 44.72
C ALA A 337 -23.26 -1.42 45.89
N SER A 338 -23.06 -0.59 46.92
CA SER A 338 -24.04 -0.46 47.99
C SER A 338 -25.36 0.13 47.45
N SER A 339 -26.49 -0.31 47.99
CA SER A 339 -27.82 0.16 47.52
C SER A 339 -27.99 1.68 47.64
N TRP A 340 -27.37 2.31 48.64
CA TRP A 340 -27.40 3.76 48.80
C TRP A 340 -26.60 4.51 47.73
N ALA A 341 -25.57 3.86 47.16
CA ALA A 341 -24.65 4.48 46.22
C ALA A 341 -25.14 4.41 44.77
N LEU A 342 -26.03 3.48 44.44
CA LEU A 342 -26.41 3.17 43.05
C LEU A 342 -26.82 4.41 42.24
N GLU A 343 -27.71 5.25 42.77
CA GLU A 343 -28.15 6.47 42.08
C GLU A 343 -27.04 7.52 41.96
N GLU A 344 -26.14 7.57 42.93
CA GLU A 344 -24.99 8.49 42.92
C GLU A 344 -23.96 8.05 41.88
N LEU A 345 -23.72 6.74 41.75
CA LEU A 345 -22.84 6.15 40.74
C LEU A 345 -23.39 6.35 39.33
N LYS A 346 -24.71 6.17 39.12
CA LYS A 346 -25.36 6.46 37.83
C LYS A 346 -25.17 7.92 37.42
N LYS A 347 -25.34 8.86 38.36
CA LYS A 347 -25.07 10.28 38.10
C LYS A 347 -23.60 10.57 37.82
N ALA A 348 -22.68 9.92 38.54
CA ALA A 348 -21.24 10.06 38.24
C ALA A 348 -20.92 9.57 36.81
N VAL A 349 -21.59 8.51 36.32
CA VAL A 349 -21.49 8.06 34.92
C VAL A 349 -22.12 9.06 33.96
N GLU A 350 -23.32 9.57 34.26
CA GLU A 350 -24.02 10.58 33.46
C GLU A 350 -23.19 11.86 33.28
N TYR A 351 -22.53 12.31 34.34
CA TYR A 351 -21.65 13.49 34.30
C TYR A 351 -20.25 13.20 33.76
N ASP A 352 -19.97 11.94 33.42
CA ASP A 352 -18.66 11.48 32.96
C ASP A 352 -17.56 11.82 34.00
N LEU A 353 -17.85 11.58 35.29
CA LEU A 353 -17.01 11.86 36.46
C LEU A 353 -16.51 10.57 37.13
N TYR A 354 -16.11 9.60 36.33
CA TYR A 354 -15.53 8.34 36.78
C TYR A 354 -14.32 7.93 35.92
N THR A 355 -13.52 7.00 36.45
CA THR A 355 -12.54 6.22 35.66
C THR A 355 -12.94 4.76 35.69
N GLU A 356 -12.66 4.02 34.62
CA GLU A 356 -13.05 2.60 34.53
C GLU A 356 -12.53 1.77 35.71
N ARG A 357 -11.31 2.08 36.16
CA ARG A 357 -10.64 1.40 37.29
C ARG A 357 -11.44 1.45 38.59
N VAL A 358 -12.21 2.53 38.83
CA VAL A 358 -13.02 2.68 40.05
C VAL A 358 -14.45 2.19 39.91
N MET A 359 -14.88 1.79 38.70
CA MET A 359 -16.20 1.20 38.45
C MET A 359 -16.21 -0.32 38.71
N SER A 360 -15.58 -0.73 39.81
CA SER A 360 -15.53 -2.08 40.34
C SER A 360 -15.09 -2.02 41.81
N SER A 361 -15.32 -3.08 42.58
CA SER A 361 -14.91 -3.16 44.00
C SER A 361 -15.35 -1.93 44.81
N TYR A 362 -16.62 -1.54 44.67
CA TYR A 362 -17.14 -0.25 45.16
C TYR A 362 -16.89 0.02 46.64
N THR A 363 -16.91 -1.01 47.47
CA THR A 363 -16.69 -0.92 48.92
C THR A 363 -15.22 -0.93 49.34
N GLN A 364 -14.29 -1.15 48.40
CA GLN A 364 -12.86 -1.10 48.65
C GLN A 364 -12.41 0.34 48.89
N ASN A 365 -11.47 0.53 49.81
CA ASN A 365 -10.82 1.83 50.03
C ASN A 365 -10.15 2.30 48.75
N ILE A 366 -10.47 3.52 48.32
CA ILE A 366 -9.86 4.14 47.15
C ILE A 366 -8.40 4.50 47.46
N THR A 367 -7.52 4.31 46.50
CA THR A 367 -6.12 4.74 46.63
C THR A 367 -5.99 6.24 46.36
N ARG A 368 -4.88 6.82 46.81
CA ARG A 368 -4.56 8.24 46.55
C ARG A 368 -4.42 8.51 45.04
N GLU A 369 -3.88 7.58 44.26
CA GLU A 369 -3.82 7.66 42.79
C GLU A 369 -5.21 7.64 42.17
N GLU A 370 -6.03 6.65 42.50
CA GLU A 370 -7.39 6.51 41.95
C GLU A 370 -8.23 7.76 42.26
N PHE A 371 -8.12 8.31 43.46
CA PHE A 371 -8.82 9.56 43.78
C PHE A 371 -8.23 10.77 43.04
N CYS A 372 -6.91 10.81 42.83
CA CYS A 372 -6.27 11.87 42.05
C CYS A 372 -6.78 11.92 40.61
N GLU A 373 -6.94 10.76 39.97
CA GLU A 373 -7.51 10.66 38.62
C GLU A 373 -8.93 11.23 38.56
N LEU A 374 -9.77 10.89 39.55
CA LEU A 374 -11.13 11.44 39.64
C LEU A 374 -11.13 12.96 39.84
N VAL A 375 -10.22 13.49 40.67
CA VAL A 375 -10.11 14.93 40.93
C VAL A 375 -9.61 15.69 39.71
N VAL A 376 -8.69 15.13 38.91
CA VAL A 376 -8.29 15.74 37.63
C VAL A 376 -9.47 15.82 36.68
N LYS A 377 -10.23 14.73 36.52
CA LYS A 377 -11.41 14.71 35.66
C LYS A 377 -12.45 15.75 36.12
N LEU A 378 -12.69 15.85 37.42
CA LEU A 378 -13.54 16.90 38.01
C LEU A 378 -12.99 18.31 37.71
N HIS A 379 -11.70 18.54 37.89
CA HIS A 379 -11.06 19.83 37.65
C HIS A 379 -11.20 20.26 36.18
N GLU A 380 -10.96 19.35 35.23
CA GLU A 380 -11.11 19.61 33.79
C GLU A 380 -12.57 19.90 33.43
N LYS A 381 -13.53 19.16 34.00
CA LYS A 381 -14.97 19.44 33.84
C LYS A 381 -15.37 20.80 34.40
N LEU A 382 -14.85 21.18 35.57
CA LEU A 382 -15.13 22.47 36.19
C LEU A 382 -14.48 23.64 35.43
N LYS A 383 -13.31 23.41 34.84
CA LYS A 383 -12.53 24.45 34.14
C LYS A 383 -12.92 24.59 32.67
N GLY A 384 -13.54 23.57 32.08
CA GLY A 384 -13.89 23.50 30.66
C GLY A 384 -12.70 23.29 29.71
N VAL A 385 -11.50 23.05 30.25
CA VAL A 385 -10.27 22.80 29.48
C VAL A 385 -9.44 21.71 30.14
N GLU A 386 -8.68 20.96 29.33
CA GLU A 386 -7.78 19.93 29.82
C GLU A 386 -6.65 20.50 30.68
N THR A 387 -6.19 19.71 31.64
CA THR A 387 -5.08 20.06 32.52
C THR A 387 -3.79 19.50 31.94
N THR A 388 -2.75 20.33 31.88
CA THR A 388 -1.43 19.90 31.39
C THR A 388 -0.58 19.31 32.53
N PRO A 389 0.21 18.25 32.27
CA PRO A 389 1.11 17.70 33.26
C PRO A 389 2.26 18.67 33.60
N ALA A 390 2.74 18.61 34.84
CA ALA A 390 3.95 19.32 35.24
C ALA A 390 5.14 18.93 34.33
N PRO A 391 5.96 19.89 33.88
CA PRO A 391 7.05 19.64 32.91
C PRO A 391 8.18 18.76 33.48
N ILE A 392 8.31 18.68 34.80
CA ILE A 392 9.32 17.87 35.48
C ILE A 392 8.61 16.97 36.48
N ASN A 393 8.77 15.65 36.34
CA ASN A 393 8.29 14.69 37.34
C ASN A 393 9.19 14.75 38.57
N THR A 394 8.63 15.18 39.71
CA THR A 394 9.34 15.25 41.00
C THR A 394 9.21 13.97 41.83
N PHE A 395 8.26 13.10 41.46
CA PHE A 395 7.94 11.87 42.19
C PHE A 395 8.72 10.70 41.61
N MET A 396 9.32 9.91 42.50
CA MET A 396 10.10 8.72 42.13
C MET A 396 9.26 7.45 42.13
N ASP A 397 8.07 7.48 42.75
CA ASP A 397 7.20 6.33 42.98
C ASP A 397 5.96 6.30 42.07
N THR A 398 5.86 7.23 41.11
CA THR A 398 4.80 7.23 40.11
C THR A 398 5.22 7.94 38.82
N THR A 399 4.68 7.48 37.71
CA THR A 399 4.73 8.12 36.38
C THR A 399 3.33 8.43 35.85
N ASN A 400 2.30 8.31 36.69
CA ASN A 400 0.91 8.53 36.29
C ASN A 400 0.71 9.99 35.88
N GLU A 401 0.28 10.20 34.64
CA GLU A 401 0.14 11.54 34.07
C GLU A 401 -0.89 12.39 34.83
N ASN A 402 -1.98 11.80 35.33
CA ASN A 402 -2.98 12.53 36.11
C ASN A 402 -2.42 13.04 37.44
N ILE A 403 -1.48 12.30 38.06
CA ILE A 403 -0.77 12.81 39.24
C ILE A 403 0.10 14.02 38.86
N LEU A 404 0.75 13.99 37.70
CA LEU A 404 1.56 15.13 37.21
C LEU A 404 0.70 16.33 36.81
N LYS A 405 -0.48 16.11 36.23
CA LYS A 405 -1.50 17.14 35.95
C LYS A 405 -1.97 17.80 37.25
N ALA A 406 -2.35 16.99 38.22
CA ALA A 406 -2.80 17.50 39.52
C ALA A 406 -1.68 18.25 40.26
N TYR A 407 -0.42 17.78 40.15
CA TYR A 407 0.71 18.46 40.75
C TYR A 407 1.01 19.80 40.06
N GLY A 408 1.01 19.83 38.72
CA GLY A 408 1.20 21.05 37.94
C GLY A 408 0.09 22.09 38.18
N ALA A 409 -1.14 21.63 38.42
CA ALA A 409 -2.27 22.48 38.80
C ALA A 409 -2.30 22.87 40.29
N GLY A 410 -1.34 22.40 41.11
CA GLY A 410 -1.31 22.69 42.55
C GLY A 410 -2.40 21.99 43.37
N ILE A 411 -3.09 21.00 42.80
CA ILE A 411 -4.16 20.23 43.43
C ILE A 411 -3.59 19.26 44.47
N VAL A 412 -2.48 18.61 44.14
CA VAL A 412 -1.82 17.63 45.02
C VAL A 412 -0.39 18.04 45.36
N ASN A 413 0.06 17.55 46.51
CA ASN A 413 1.47 17.53 46.89
C ASN A 413 1.90 16.08 47.17
N GLY A 414 3.21 15.85 47.21
CA GLY A 414 3.79 14.61 47.71
C GLY A 414 3.58 14.41 49.22
N THR A 415 3.75 13.17 49.66
CA THR A 415 3.75 12.75 51.08
C THR A 415 5.13 12.85 51.71
N GLY A 416 6.17 13.07 50.91
CA GLY A 416 7.56 13.18 51.35
C GLY A 416 8.49 13.65 50.22
N LYS A 417 9.80 13.62 50.47
CA LYS A 417 10.82 14.07 49.50
C LYS A 417 10.84 13.16 48.27
N GLY A 418 10.16 13.59 47.21
CA GLY A 418 10.08 12.86 45.94
C GLY A 418 9.11 11.67 45.97
N THR A 419 8.12 11.67 46.86
CA THR A 419 7.19 10.54 47.04
C THR A 419 5.75 11.04 47.02
N PHE A 420 4.88 10.40 46.23
CA PHE A 420 3.45 10.66 46.18
C PHE A 420 2.61 9.67 47.01
N SER A 421 3.09 8.43 47.14
CA SER A 421 2.41 7.28 47.75
C SER A 421 1.10 6.89 47.03
N PRO A 422 1.15 6.52 45.73
CA PRO A 422 -0.03 6.31 44.89
C PRO A 422 -0.98 5.24 45.41
N TYR A 423 -0.45 4.15 45.98
CA TYR A 423 -1.24 2.99 46.40
C TYR A 423 -1.76 3.07 47.84
N ASN A 424 -1.40 4.11 48.59
CA ASN A 424 -1.92 4.28 49.94
C ASN A 424 -3.41 4.64 49.89
N PRO A 425 -4.26 4.01 50.73
CA PRO A 425 -5.61 4.50 50.97
C PRO A 425 -5.60 5.96 51.40
N ILE A 426 -6.58 6.73 50.91
CA ILE A 426 -6.68 8.15 51.22
C ILE A 426 -7.72 8.42 52.31
N THR A 427 -7.36 9.32 53.24
CA THR A 427 -8.24 9.70 54.33
C THR A 427 -9.26 10.76 53.93
N ARG A 428 -10.36 10.86 54.66
CA ARG A 428 -11.43 11.84 54.42
C ARG A 428 -10.92 13.29 54.44
N GLN A 429 -10.01 13.64 55.35
CA GLN A 429 -9.43 14.99 55.39
C GLN A 429 -8.50 15.27 54.20
N ASP A 430 -7.73 14.29 53.74
CA ASP A 430 -6.87 14.43 52.55
C ASP A 430 -7.71 14.69 51.30
N MET A 431 -8.84 13.97 51.16
CA MET A 431 -9.77 14.17 50.05
C MET A 431 -10.37 15.57 50.05
N CYS A 432 -10.75 16.11 51.21
CA CYS A 432 -11.24 17.47 51.32
C CYS A 432 -10.20 18.50 50.87
N VAL A 433 -8.92 18.29 51.20
CA VAL A 433 -7.82 19.17 50.75
C VAL A 433 -7.66 19.14 49.23
N MET A 434 -7.69 17.96 48.61
CA MET A 434 -7.59 17.82 47.16
C MET A 434 -8.77 18.47 46.44
N LEU A 435 -10.00 18.24 46.92
CA LEU A 435 -11.21 18.84 46.35
C LEU A 435 -11.22 20.35 46.49
N TYR A 436 -10.88 20.89 47.67
CA TYR A 436 -10.78 22.33 47.89
C TYR A 436 -9.85 22.98 46.87
N ARG A 437 -8.64 22.44 46.70
CA ARG A 437 -7.65 22.97 45.76
C ARG A 437 -8.12 22.90 44.31
N ALA A 438 -8.71 21.78 43.91
CA ALA A 438 -9.29 21.63 42.58
C ALA A 438 -10.38 22.68 42.32
N ILE A 439 -11.30 22.89 43.27
CA ILE A 439 -12.36 23.90 43.15
C ILE A 439 -11.78 25.30 43.02
N THR A 440 -10.90 25.71 43.95
CA THR A 440 -10.34 27.08 43.96
C THR A 440 -9.41 27.37 42.78
N SER A 441 -8.89 26.33 42.13
CA SER A 441 -8.09 26.43 40.91
C SER A 441 -8.95 26.50 39.64
N ALA A 442 -10.09 25.79 39.61
CA ALA A 442 -10.94 25.69 38.43
C ALA A 442 -12.01 26.79 38.35
N VAL A 443 -12.55 27.22 39.50
CA VAL A 443 -13.75 28.07 39.56
C VAL A 443 -13.38 29.46 40.09
N ALA A 444 -13.78 30.50 39.36
CA ALA A 444 -13.53 31.88 39.77
C ALA A 444 -14.48 32.31 40.90
N ASN A 445 -13.99 33.18 41.80
CA ASN A 445 -14.79 33.82 42.86
C ASN A 445 -15.52 32.84 43.81
N VAL A 446 -14.95 31.67 44.08
CA VAL A 446 -15.50 30.73 45.06
C VAL A 446 -15.53 31.36 46.45
N ASP A 447 -16.68 31.29 47.14
CA ASP A 447 -16.79 31.66 48.55
C ASP A 447 -16.06 30.63 49.42
N THR A 448 -14.83 30.96 49.79
CA THR A 448 -14.00 30.12 50.67
C THR A 448 -14.26 30.32 52.16
N SER A 449 -15.26 31.13 52.56
CA SER A 449 -15.63 31.26 53.98
C SER A 449 -16.08 29.91 54.54
N ILE A 450 -15.76 29.68 55.81
CA ILE A 450 -16.20 28.50 56.58
C ILE A 450 -17.34 28.82 57.56
N ASP A 451 -17.89 30.04 57.48
CA ASP A 451 -19.00 30.44 58.32
C ASP A 451 -20.23 29.55 58.07
N GLY A 452 -20.86 29.10 59.15
CA GLY A 452 -21.98 28.17 59.09
C GLY A 452 -21.59 26.69 58.90
N ALA A 453 -20.30 26.36 58.83
CA ALA A 453 -19.87 24.95 58.82
C ALA A 453 -20.25 24.26 60.14
N ALA A 454 -20.83 23.05 60.03
CA ALA A 454 -21.18 22.25 61.19
C ALA A 454 -19.95 21.91 62.06
N VAL A 455 -20.18 21.79 63.37
CA VAL A 455 -19.19 21.38 64.38
C VAL A 455 -19.41 19.91 64.68
N PHE A 456 -18.33 19.14 64.68
CA PHE A 456 -18.35 17.70 64.95
C PHE A 456 -17.57 17.41 66.24
N GLU A 457 -17.93 16.36 66.95
CA GLU A 457 -17.31 16.01 68.24
C GLU A 457 -15.83 15.60 68.08
N ASP A 458 -15.47 15.05 66.93
CA ASP A 458 -14.12 14.59 66.56
C ASP A 458 -13.36 15.59 65.67
N GLU A 459 -13.80 16.86 65.60
CA GLU A 459 -13.13 17.87 64.78
C GLU A 459 -11.70 18.16 65.25
N ASN A 460 -11.40 17.90 66.53
CA ASN A 460 -10.05 17.98 67.10
C ASN A 460 -9.09 16.92 66.54
N LEU A 461 -9.59 15.87 65.88
CA LEU A 461 -8.76 14.88 65.19
C LEU A 461 -8.32 15.32 63.79
N ILE A 462 -8.96 16.36 63.24
CA ILE A 462 -8.61 16.94 61.94
C ILE A 462 -7.22 17.57 62.04
N GLY A 463 -6.35 17.29 61.08
CA GLY A 463 -5.06 17.95 60.99
C GLY A 463 -5.22 19.46 60.92
N SER A 464 -4.38 20.22 61.63
CA SER A 464 -4.38 21.69 61.56
C SER A 464 -4.18 22.22 60.12
N TRP A 465 -3.56 21.41 59.27
CA TRP A 465 -3.34 21.66 57.84
C TRP A 465 -4.57 21.39 56.96
N ALA A 466 -5.61 20.73 57.46
CA ALA A 466 -6.82 20.34 56.71
C ALA A 466 -8.11 20.96 57.26
N ILE A 467 -8.08 21.60 58.43
CA ILE A 467 -9.28 22.03 59.15
C ILE A 467 -10.15 22.98 58.32
N ARG A 468 -9.53 23.90 57.57
CA ARG A 468 -10.25 24.85 56.72
C ARG A 468 -10.94 24.11 55.59
N GLU A 469 -10.24 23.21 54.93
CA GLU A 469 -10.68 22.48 53.75
C GLU A 469 -11.80 21.49 54.11
N VAL A 470 -11.69 20.82 55.26
CA VAL A 470 -12.77 19.97 55.80
C VAL A 470 -14.00 20.82 56.13
N LYS A 471 -13.85 21.96 56.82
CA LYS A 471 -14.97 22.85 57.14
C LYS A 471 -15.62 23.42 55.88
N PHE A 472 -14.84 23.78 54.87
CA PHE A 472 -15.33 24.20 53.56
C PHE A 472 -16.15 23.09 52.88
N ALA A 473 -15.64 21.86 52.85
CA ALA A 473 -16.34 20.72 52.26
C ALA A 473 -17.65 20.41 52.99
N VAL A 474 -17.69 20.57 54.31
CA VAL A 474 -18.90 20.43 55.14
C VAL A 474 -19.91 21.53 54.85
N LYS A 475 -19.50 22.80 54.86
CA LYS A 475 -20.37 23.96 54.57
C LYS A 475 -21.07 23.80 53.22
N ASN A 476 -20.32 23.38 52.21
CA ASN A 476 -20.82 23.23 50.85
C ASN A 476 -21.49 21.87 50.59
N GLY A 477 -21.74 21.07 51.63
CA GLY A 477 -22.46 19.79 51.53
C GLY A 477 -21.72 18.69 50.75
N ILE A 478 -20.46 18.91 50.38
CA ILE A 478 -19.59 17.94 49.72
C ILE A 478 -19.36 16.75 50.66
N MET A 479 -18.76 17.03 51.82
CA MET A 479 -18.46 16.04 52.86
C MET A 479 -19.55 16.06 53.94
N LYS A 480 -20.08 14.89 54.26
CA LYS A 480 -21.05 14.71 55.36
C LYS A 480 -20.49 13.75 56.40
N GLY A 481 -20.75 14.04 57.68
CA GLY A 481 -20.44 13.15 58.80
C GLY A 481 -21.45 12.02 58.95
N SER A 482 -21.16 11.09 59.87
CA SER A 482 -22.09 10.07 60.34
C SER A 482 -22.49 10.39 61.78
N GLY A 483 -23.74 10.83 61.98
CA GLY A 483 -24.16 11.38 63.28
C GLY A 483 -23.37 12.64 63.63
N SER A 484 -22.76 12.66 64.82
CA SER A 484 -21.93 13.77 65.32
C SER A 484 -20.43 13.66 64.98
N MET A 485 -20.03 12.66 64.16
CA MET A 485 -18.63 12.40 63.82
C MET A 485 -18.34 12.66 62.33
N ILE A 486 -17.23 13.35 62.02
CA ILE A 486 -16.75 13.57 60.64
C ILE A 486 -15.74 12.51 60.19
N MET A 487 -15.14 11.79 61.13
CA MET A 487 -14.19 10.69 60.96
C MET A 487 -13.00 11.08 60.06
N PRO A 488 -12.23 12.12 60.39
CA PRO A 488 -11.33 12.75 59.42
C PRO A 488 -10.15 11.88 58.99
N ARG A 489 -9.77 10.89 59.81
CA ARG A 489 -8.63 9.99 59.58
C ARG A 489 -9.04 8.64 58.98
N GLU A 490 -10.34 8.39 58.83
CA GLU A 490 -10.82 7.16 58.21
C GLU A 490 -10.61 7.20 56.71
N ASN A 491 -10.39 6.01 56.13
CA ASN A 491 -10.30 5.84 54.69
C ASN A 491 -11.69 5.87 54.03
N THR A 492 -11.72 6.22 52.76
CA THR A 492 -12.96 6.35 51.98
C THR A 492 -13.06 5.25 50.94
N SER A 493 -14.24 4.66 50.76
CA SER A 493 -14.46 3.68 49.70
C SER A 493 -14.57 4.33 48.32
N ARG A 494 -14.40 3.55 47.23
CA ARG A 494 -14.57 4.03 45.84
C ARG A 494 -15.95 4.65 45.60
N GLU A 495 -17.02 4.03 46.10
CA GLU A 495 -18.39 4.58 45.95
C GLU A 495 -18.59 5.89 46.73
N GLN A 496 -17.97 6.02 47.90
CA GLN A 496 -17.99 7.28 48.65
C GLN A 496 -17.17 8.35 47.94
N ALA A 497 -16.04 8.00 47.31
CA ALA A 497 -15.23 8.93 46.55
C ALA A 497 -15.96 9.48 45.32
N LEU A 498 -16.62 8.62 44.55
CA LEU A 498 -17.46 9.02 43.42
C LEU A 498 -18.61 9.93 43.85
N LEU A 499 -19.24 9.65 45.00
CA LEU A 499 -20.24 10.54 45.60
C LEU A 499 -19.66 11.94 45.89
N LEU A 500 -18.45 12.04 46.46
CA LEU A 500 -17.83 13.33 46.76
C LEU A 500 -17.53 14.12 45.48
N ILE A 501 -17.03 13.45 44.44
CA ILE A 501 -16.76 14.05 43.13
C ILE A 501 -18.05 14.60 42.52
N LYS A 502 -19.10 13.77 42.48
CA LYS A 502 -20.42 14.13 41.96
C LYS A 502 -21.02 15.32 42.71
N ARG A 503 -20.97 15.32 44.05
CA ARG A 503 -21.47 16.47 44.85
C ARG A 503 -20.70 17.74 44.59
N THR A 504 -19.38 17.62 44.44
CA THR A 504 -18.53 18.77 44.13
C THR A 504 -18.90 19.36 42.78
N TYR A 505 -19.10 18.52 41.76
CA TYR A 505 -19.55 18.97 40.46
C TYR A 505 -20.93 19.64 40.53
N GLU A 506 -21.95 18.98 41.10
CA GLU A 506 -23.30 19.56 41.21
C GLU A 506 -23.32 20.92 41.95
N MET A 507 -22.44 21.10 42.94
CA MET A 507 -22.35 22.35 43.71
C MET A 507 -21.73 23.49 42.91
N PHE A 508 -20.70 23.22 42.09
CA PHE A 508 -19.88 24.26 41.47
C PHE A 508 -20.03 24.37 39.95
N SER A 509 -20.66 23.41 39.27
CA SER A 509 -20.84 23.43 37.82
C SER A 509 -21.75 24.56 37.32
N GLY A 510 -22.65 25.05 38.17
CA GLY A 510 -23.52 26.19 37.86
C GLY A 510 -22.84 27.56 37.96
N MET A 511 -21.54 27.59 38.32
CA MET A 511 -20.74 28.81 38.46
C MET A 511 -19.68 28.97 37.35
N ILE A 512 -19.69 28.06 36.37
CA ILE A 512 -18.78 28.02 35.21
C ILE A 512 -19.24 29.01 34.14
#